data_AF-X0TPD9-F1
#
_entry.id   AF-X0TPD9-F1
#
_cell.length_a   1.000
_cell.length_b   1.000
_cell.length_c   1.000
_cell.angle_alpha   90.00
_cell.angle_beta   90.00
_cell.angle_gamma   90.00
#
_symmetry.space_group_name_H-M   'P 1'
#
loop_
_entity.id
_entity.type
_entity.pdbx_description
1 polymer ?
#
loop_
_entity_poly.entity_id
_entity_poly.type
_entity_poly.pdbx_seq_one_letter_code
_entity_poly.pdbx_strand_id
1 'polypeptide(L)'
;GFITLILHHSKKISNKAEGYTFSFIIFAAIVVMIIGMYSNPEIKNWLYTDIFTSLAIAVMCFAPFYKISGCYRAFRIRNIESLLLVIPGFFLIMHYAPMYEAVIPQIETIATWILDVPAMAGNRGILIGIAIGTISIAVRILLGYEKAYAG
;
A
#
# COMPACT_ATOMS: atom_id res chain seq x y z
N GLY A 1 3.67 8.34 -8.20
CA GLY A 1 3.21 7.07 -8.79
C GLY A 1 3.82 6.85 -10.16
N PHE A 2 3.18 7.38 -11.21
CA PHE A 2 3.61 7.19 -12.61
C PHE A 2 5.05 7.64 -12.90
N ILE A 3 5.43 8.84 -12.45
CA ILE A 3 6.79 9.39 -12.63
C ILE A 3 7.84 8.47 -11.96
N THR A 4 7.56 8.00 -10.74
CA THR A 4 8.44 7.08 -10.01
C THR A 4 8.62 5.76 -10.74
N LEU A 5 7.55 5.23 -11.35
CA LEU A 5 7.59 4.00 -12.14
C LEU A 5 8.47 4.17 -13.38
N ILE A 6 8.28 5.26 -14.13
CA ILE A 6 9.13 5.58 -15.30
C ILE A 6 10.59 5.69 -14.87
N LEU A 7 10.90 6.52 -13.85
CA LEU A 7 12.28 6.71 -13.38
C LEU A 7 12.92 5.40 -12.92
N HIS A 8 12.18 4.57 -12.19
CA HIS A 8 12.66 3.26 -11.74
C HIS A 8 13.01 2.34 -12.91
N HIS A 9 12.09 2.17 -13.86
CA HIS A 9 12.30 1.30 -15.02
C HIS A 9 13.33 1.85 -16.01
N SER A 10 13.39 3.17 -16.21
CA SER A 10 14.43 3.83 -17.01
C SER A 10 15.81 3.62 -16.41
N LYS A 11 15.96 3.79 -15.08
CA LYS A 11 17.23 3.51 -14.40
C LYS A 11 17.61 2.04 -14.46
N LYS A 12 16.63 1.13 -14.36
CA LYS A 12 16.82 -0.32 -14.47
C LYS A 12 17.36 -0.72 -15.85
N ILE A 13 16.84 -0.13 -16.93
CA ILE A 13 17.31 -0.32 -18.30
C ILE A 13 18.72 0.25 -18.48
N SER A 14 18.95 1.49 -18.03
CA SER A 14 20.26 2.15 -18.12
C SER A 14 21.36 1.35 -17.43
N ASN A 15 21.05 0.77 -16.27
CA ASN A 15 22.01 0.00 -15.48
C ASN A 15 22.09 -1.48 -15.90
N LYS A 16 21.33 -1.91 -16.91
CA LYS A 16 21.17 -3.33 -17.32
C LYS A 16 20.96 -4.27 -16.13
N ALA A 17 20.21 -3.80 -15.13
CA ALA A 17 19.99 -4.55 -13.89
C ALA A 17 19.13 -5.79 -14.16
N GLU A 18 19.17 -6.75 -13.24
CA GLU A 18 18.50 -8.05 -13.42
C GLU A 18 17.00 -7.91 -13.78
N GLY A 19 16.57 -8.57 -14.87
CA GLY A 19 15.21 -8.46 -15.39
C GLY A 19 14.88 -7.09 -16.00
N TYR A 20 15.86 -6.37 -16.56
CA TYR A 20 15.61 -5.12 -17.29
C TYR A 20 14.77 -5.32 -18.55
N THR A 21 14.82 -6.50 -19.16
CA THR A 21 14.04 -6.85 -20.37
C THR A 21 12.53 -6.67 -20.16
N PHE A 22 12.01 -7.06 -18.98
CA PHE A 22 10.61 -6.85 -18.61
C PHE A 22 10.22 -5.38 -18.51
N SER A 23 11.18 -4.47 -18.32
CA SER A 23 10.89 -3.02 -18.27
C SER A 23 10.44 -2.50 -19.63
N PHE A 24 10.92 -3.07 -20.74
CA PHE A 24 10.44 -2.71 -22.08
C PHE A 24 8.97 -3.11 -22.29
N ILE A 25 8.56 -4.26 -21.75
CA ILE A 25 7.17 -4.71 -21.81
C ILE A 25 6.26 -3.75 -21.05
N ILE A 26 6.69 -3.27 -19.89
CA ILE A 26 5.95 -2.28 -19.09
C ILE A 26 5.81 -0.95 -19.85
N PHE A 27 6.88 -0.45 -20.46
CA PHE A 27 6.79 0.76 -21.29
C PHE A 27 5.87 0.58 -22.50
N ALA A 28 5.95 -0.55 -23.19
CA ALA A 28 5.05 -0.87 -24.30
C ALA A 28 3.58 -0.92 -23.84
N ALA A 29 3.29 -1.54 -22.69
CA ALA A 29 1.95 -1.59 -22.13
C ALA A 29 1.39 -0.20 -21.79
N ILE A 30 2.23 0.70 -21.26
CA ILE A 30 1.83 2.09 -21.00
C ILE A 30 1.46 2.80 -22.31
N VAL A 31 2.30 2.65 -23.35
CA VAL A 31 2.05 3.27 -24.66
C VAL A 31 0.75 2.73 -25.28
N VAL A 32 0.55 1.41 -25.25
CA VAL A 32 -0.69 0.77 -25.74
C VAL A 32 -1.91 1.28 -24.99
N MET A 33 -1.83 1.45 -23.67
CA MET A 33 -2.94 1.96 -22.87
C MET A 33 -3.26 3.43 -23.20
N ILE A 34 -2.24 4.26 -23.42
CA ILE A 34 -2.42 5.67 -23.81
C ILE A 34 -3.07 5.76 -25.20
N ILE A 35 -2.58 4.99 -26.17
CA ILE A 35 -3.14 4.95 -27.53
C ILE A 35 -4.58 4.42 -27.48
N GLY A 36 -4.82 3.35 -26.72
CA GLY A 36 -6.13 2.74 -26.53
C GLY A 36 -7.17 3.69 -25.96
N MET A 37 -6.75 4.67 -25.14
CA MET A 37 -7.66 5.67 -24.56
C MET A 37 -8.28 6.60 -25.61
N TYR A 38 -7.58 6.86 -26.72
CA TYR A 38 -8.04 7.69 -27.84
C TYR A 38 -8.58 6.85 -29.02
N SER A 39 -8.61 5.52 -28.87
CA SER A 39 -9.09 4.60 -29.89
C SER A 39 -10.61 4.40 -29.81
N ASN A 40 -11.15 3.50 -30.64
CA ASN A 40 -12.56 3.16 -30.62
C ASN A 40 -13.04 2.67 -29.24
N PRO A 41 -14.31 2.95 -28.85
CA PRO A 41 -14.85 2.56 -27.54
C PRO A 41 -14.73 1.08 -27.21
N GLU A 42 -14.84 0.19 -28.22
CA GLU A 42 -14.69 -1.26 -28.04
C GLU A 42 -13.28 -1.65 -27.60
N ILE A 43 -12.25 -1.13 -28.29
CA ILE A 43 -10.84 -1.40 -27.98
C ILE A 43 -10.48 -0.84 -26.61
N LYS A 44 -10.98 0.36 -26.30
CA LYS A 44 -10.80 0.98 -24.97
C LYS A 44 -11.40 0.12 -23.87
N ASN A 45 -12.64 -0.36 -24.03
CA ASN A 45 -13.30 -1.21 -23.04
C ASN A 45 -12.58 -2.55 -22.87
N TRP A 46 -12.14 -3.17 -23.96
CA TRP A 46 -11.38 -4.42 -23.91
C TRP A 46 -10.04 -4.26 -23.17
N LEU A 47 -9.26 -3.21 -23.51
CA LEU A 47 -8.00 -2.91 -22.82
C LEU A 47 -8.20 -2.63 -21.32
N TYR A 48 -9.27 -1.92 -20.98
CA TYR A 48 -9.54 -1.57 -19.58
C TYR A 48 -10.06 -2.77 -18.78
N THR A 49 -11.14 -3.41 -19.22
CA THR A 49 -11.82 -4.46 -18.45
C THR A 49 -11.04 -5.78 -18.50
N ASP A 50 -10.69 -6.24 -19.70
CA ASP A 50 -10.18 -7.61 -19.86
C ASP A 50 -8.69 -7.71 -19.53
N ILE A 51 -7.92 -6.65 -19.80
CA ILE A 51 -6.48 -6.62 -19.51
C ILE A 51 -6.20 -5.94 -18.18
N PHE A 52 -6.51 -4.64 -18.04
CA PHE A 52 -6.09 -3.88 -16.87
C PHE A 52 -6.83 -4.32 -15.60
N THR A 53 -8.16 -4.41 -15.63
CA THR A 53 -8.96 -4.77 -14.46
C THR A 53 -8.69 -6.22 -14.05
N SER A 54 -8.64 -7.17 -14.97
CA SER A 54 -8.30 -8.57 -14.66
C SER A 54 -6.91 -8.71 -14.01
N LEU A 55 -5.90 -8.02 -14.53
CA LEU A 55 -4.56 -8.05 -13.94
C LEU A 55 -4.53 -7.36 -12.58
N ALA A 56 -5.23 -6.23 -12.42
CA ALA A 56 -5.36 -5.55 -11.13
C ALA A 56 -6.04 -6.45 -10.08
N ILE A 57 -7.11 -7.17 -10.46
CA ILE A 57 -7.77 -8.15 -9.59
C ILE A 57 -6.79 -9.25 -9.21
N ALA A 58 -6.04 -9.82 -10.15
CA ALA A 58 -5.05 -10.86 -9.85
C ALA A 58 -4.02 -10.40 -8.81
N VAL A 59 -3.49 -9.18 -8.95
CA VAL A 59 -2.56 -8.58 -7.97
C VAL A 59 -3.27 -8.36 -6.62
N MET A 60 -4.50 -7.87 -6.63
CA MET A 60 -5.28 -7.68 -5.40
C MET A 60 -5.60 -9.00 -4.69
N CYS A 61 -5.78 -10.11 -5.42
CA CYS A 61 -6.00 -11.43 -4.83
C CYS A 61 -4.79 -11.92 -4.04
N PHE A 62 -3.56 -11.56 -4.44
CA PHE A 62 -2.36 -11.91 -3.68
C PHE A 62 -2.17 -11.05 -2.42
N ALA A 63 -2.69 -9.83 -2.39
CA ALA A 63 -2.48 -8.90 -1.28
C ALA A 63 -2.97 -9.44 0.09
N PRO A 64 -4.14 -10.08 0.21
CA PRO A 64 -4.56 -10.76 1.43
C PRO A 64 -3.57 -11.81 1.94
N PHE A 65 -2.97 -12.64 1.07
CA PHE A 65 -2.03 -13.69 1.52
C PHE A 65 -0.80 -13.11 2.21
N TYR A 66 -0.24 -12.03 1.66
CA TYR A 66 0.87 -11.31 2.30
C TYR A 66 0.44 -10.67 3.63
N LYS A 67 -0.75 -10.06 3.67
CA LYS A 67 -1.30 -9.47 4.90
C LYS A 67 -1.53 -10.53 5.98
N ILE A 68 -2.11 -11.68 5.63
CA ILE A 68 -2.33 -12.81 6.55
C ILE A 68 -1.02 -13.34 7.11
N SER A 69 0.03 -13.49 6.29
CA SER A 69 1.36 -13.88 6.76
C SER A 69 1.96 -12.88 7.76
N GLY A 70 1.71 -11.59 7.56
CA GLY A 70 2.10 -10.53 8.50
C GLY A 70 1.30 -10.60 9.80
N CYS A 71 -0.02 -10.72 9.70
CA CYS A 71 -0.93 -10.88 10.84
C CYS A 71 -0.58 -12.11 11.68
N TYR A 72 -0.31 -13.27 11.07
CA TYR A 72 0.09 -14.47 11.81
C TYR A 72 1.36 -14.24 12.64
N ARG A 73 2.34 -13.51 12.09
CA ARG A 73 3.56 -13.15 12.82
C ARG A 73 3.30 -12.12 13.92
N ALA A 74 2.40 -11.17 13.69
CA ALA A 74 2.04 -10.11 14.63
C ALA A 74 1.14 -10.59 15.79
N PHE A 75 0.29 -11.59 15.55
CA PHE A 75 -0.63 -12.13 16.56
C PHE A 75 -0.03 -13.20 17.47
N ARG A 76 1.26 -13.52 17.29
CA ARG A 76 1.96 -14.43 18.20
C ARG A 76 2.25 -13.70 19.52
N ILE A 77 1.52 -14.05 20.56
CA ILE A 77 1.73 -13.51 21.91
C ILE A 77 3.09 -13.98 22.43
N ARG A 78 4.01 -13.04 22.65
CA ARG A 78 5.35 -13.30 23.19
C ARG A 78 5.66 -12.47 24.44
N ASN A 79 4.91 -11.39 24.65
CA ASN A 79 5.04 -10.46 25.77
C ASN A 79 3.70 -9.70 25.97
N ILE A 80 3.61 -8.92 27.05
CA ILE A 80 2.41 -8.12 27.39
C ILE A 80 2.13 -7.07 26.31
N GLU A 81 3.16 -6.50 25.67
CA GLU A 81 2.99 -5.53 24.57
C GLU A 81 2.30 -6.15 23.36
N SER A 82 2.65 -7.38 23.00
CA SER A 82 2.00 -8.11 21.90
C SER A 82 0.54 -8.43 22.24
N LEU A 83 0.21 -8.64 23.51
CA LEU A 83 -1.18 -8.82 23.96
C LEU A 83 -2.03 -7.56 23.69
N LEU A 84 -1.45 -6.37 23.90
CA LEU A 84 -2.10 -5.09 23.59
C LEU A 84 -2.37 -4.91 22.09
N LEU A 85 -1.66 -5.61 21.21
CA LEU A 85 -1.93 -5.63 19.76
C LEU A 85 -2.93 -6.72 19.37
N VAL A 86 -2.87 -7.88 20.03
CA VAL A 86 -3.72 -9.03 19.74
C VAL A 86 -5.18 -8.79 20.12
N ILE A 87 -5.43 -8.22 21.30
CA ILE A 87 -6.80 -8.00 21.80
C ILE A 87 -7.60 -7.08 20.85
N PRO A 88 -7.11 -5.88 20.47
CA PRO A 88 -7.82 -5.04 19.50
C PRO A 88 -7.95 -5.72 18.15
N GLY A 89 -6.91 -6.41 17.68
CA GLY A 89 -6.96 -7.12 16.40
C GLY A 89 -7.99 -8.25 16.36
N PHE A 90 -8.22 -8.95 17.47
CA PHE A 90 -9.29 -9.93 17.59
C PHE A 90 -10.68 -9.28 17.40
N PHE A 91 -10.94 -8.18 18.10
CA PHE A 91 -12.20 -7.44 17.97
C PHE A 91 -12.40 -6.86 16.56
N LEU A 92 -11.32 -6.43 15.90
CA LEU A 92 -11.39 -5.94 14.52
C LEU A 92 -11.61 -7.06 13.49
N ILE A 93 -10.95 -8.22 13.64
CA ILE A 93 -11.21 -9.37 12.77
C ILE A 93 -12.66 -9.81 12.90
N MET A 94 -13.15 -9.82 14.14
CA MET A 94 -14.56 -10.03 14.41
C MET A 94 -15.34 -8.95 13.67
N HIS A 95 -15.14 -7.64 13.90
CA HIS A 95 -15.81 -6.53 13.18
C HIS A 95 -16.02 -6.73 11.66
N TYR A 96 -15.01 -7.23 10.94
CA TYR A 96 -15.09 -7.40 9.48
C TYR A 96 -15.74 -8.73 9.00
N ALA A 97 -16.09 -9.65 9.90
CA ALA A 97 -16.57 -10.99 9.56
C ALA A 97 -18.07 -11.17 9.88
N PRO A 98 -19.04 -10.64 9.11
CA PRO A 98 -20.44 -10.30 9.48
C PRO A 98 -21.32 -11.32 10.25
N MET A 99 -20.86 -12.54 10.52
CA MET A 99 -21.58 -13.62 11.19
C MET A 99 -21.86 -13.39 12.69
N TYR A 100 -21.08 -12.56 13.38
CA TYR A 100 -21.11 -12.42 14.84
C TYR A 100 -21.94 -11.21 15.33
N GLU A 101 -22.37 -10.32 14.43
CA GLU A 101 -23.21 -9.17 14.79
C GLU A 101 -24.52 -9.62 15.45
N ALA A 102 -25.10 -10.72 14.94
CA ALA A 102 -26.29 -11.33 15.51
C ALA A 102 -26.06 -12.01 16.88
N VAL A 103 -24.80 -12.33 17.24
CA VAL A 103 -24.45 -13.06 18.46
C VAL A 103 -23.98 -12.12 19.56
N ILE A 104 -23.25 -11.05 19.21
CA ILE A 104 -22.67 -10.08 20.14
C ILE A 104 -22.91 -8.67 19.59
N PRO A 105 -24.04 -8.00 19.89
CA PRO A 105 -24.35 -6.69 19.33
C PRO A 105 -23.33 -5.58 19.66
N GLN A 106 -22.64 -5.69 20.79
CA GLN A 106 -21.72 -4.64 21.31
C GLN A 106 -20.36 -4.61 20.60
N ILE A 107 -20.09 -5.61 19.78
CA ILE A 107 -18.83 -5.74 19.06
C ILE A 107 -18.53 -4.57 18.13
N GLU A 108 -19.55 -4.03 17.47
CA GLU A 108 -19.40 -2.91 16.53
C GLU A 108 -19.01 -1.67 17.31
N THR A 109 -19.63 -1.43 18.46
CA THR A 109 -19.28 -0.33 19.36
C THR A 109 -17.84 -0.42 19.85
N ILE A 110 -17.37 -1.62 20.22
CA ILE A 110 -15.99 -1.82 20.68
C ILE A 110 -15.00 -1.60 19.54
N ALA A 111 -15.28 -2.14 18.36
CA ALA A 111 -14.42 -2.03 17.19
C ALA A 111 -14.33 -0.59 16.68
N THR A 112 -15.45 0.12 16.59
CA THR A 112 -15.48 1.53 16.20
C THR A 112 -14.75 2.40 17.22
N TRP A 113 -14.94 2.17 18.53
CA TRP A 113 -14.16 2.88 19.56
C TRP A 113 -12.65 2.66 19.41
N ILE A 114 -12.19 1.43 19.12
CA ILE A 114 -10.77 1.12 18.84
C ILE A 114 -10.26 1.90 17.63
N LEU A 115 -11.04 1.96 16.55
CA LEU A 115 -10.65 2.64 15.32
C LEU A 115 -10.61 4.17 15.51
N ASP A 116 -11.60 4.71 16.22
CA ASP A 116 -11.82 6.15 16.30
C ASP A 116 -10.99 6.83 17.39
N VAL A 117 -10.62 6.10 18.45
CA VAL A 117 -9.87 6.67 19.58
C VAL A 117 -8.39 6.32 19.50
N PRO A 118 -7.91 5.11 19.89
CA PRO A 118 -6.48 4.82 19.93
C PRO A 118 -5.86 4.72 18.54
N ALA A 119 -6.53 4.08 17.56
CA ALA A 119 -5.96 3.94 16.22
C ALA A 119 -5.87 5.30 15.50
N MET A 120 -6.92 6.14 15.60
CA MET A 120 -6.90 7.49 15.05
C MET A 120 -5.84 8.37 15.72
N ALA A 121 -5.71 8.32 17.05
CA ALA A 121 -4.66 9.05 17.78
C ALA A 121 -3.25 8.61 17.34
N GLY A 122 -3.01 7.30 17.22
CA GLY A 122 -1.75 6.75 16.74
C GLY A 122 -1.42 7.18 15.31
N ASN A 123 -2.39 7.11 14.39
CA ASN A 123 -2.20 7.54 13.00
C ASN A 123 -1.85 9.04 12.93
N ARG A 124 -2.55 9.89 13.69
CA ARG A 124 -2.24 11.32 13.78
C ARG A 124 -0.83 11.56 14.32
N GLY A 125 -0.42 10.83 15.37
CA GLY A 125 0.94 10.91 15.92
C GLY A 125 2.01 10.53 14.90
N ILE A 126 1.80 9.46 14.15
CA ILE A 126 2.70 9.02 13.07
C ILE A 126 2.78 10.09 11.97
N LEU A 127 1.64 10.62 11.52
CA LEU A 127 1.62 11.65 10.48
C LEU A 127 2.37 12.92 10.90
N ILE A 128 2.19 13.37 12.14
CA ILE A 128 2.94 14.50 12.70
C ILE A 128 4.43 14.17 12.76
N GLY A 129 4.80 12.98 13.24
CA GLY A 129 6.19 12.53 13.28
C GLY A 129 6.85 12.48 11.90
N ILE A 130 6.14 11.97 10.90
CA ILE A 130 6.58 11.95 9.50
C ILE A 130 6.76 13.38 8.99
N ALA A 131 5.78 14.26 9.22
CA ALA A 131 5.87 15.66 8.78
C ALA A 131 7.10 16.36 9.37
N ILE A 132 7.32 16.26 10.68
CA ILE A 132 8.51 16.83 11.34
C ILE A 132 9.80 16.20 10.82
N GLY A 133 9.82 14.88 10.62
CA GLY A 133 10.96 14.17 10.06
C GLY A 133 11.31 14.66 8.65
N THR A 134 10.31 14.83 7.79
CA THR A 134 10.50 15.33 6.41
C THR A 134 11.00 16.78 6.40
N ILE A 135 10.46 17.65 7.26
CA ILE A 135 10.94 19.04 7.40
C ILE A 135 12.40 19.05 7.90
N SER A 136 12.72 18.20 8.88
CA SER A 136 14.07 18.09 9.43
C SER A 136 15.10 17.67 8.38
N ILE A 137 14.73 16.74 7.49
CA ILE A 137 15.57 16.34 6.34
C ILE A 137 15.70 17.48 5.34
N ALA A 138 14.59 18.14 4.98
CA ALA A 138 14.61 19.27 4.06
C ALA A 138 15.52 20.41 4.54
N VAL A 139 15.49 20.74 5.84
CA VAL A 139 16.38 21.74 6.44
C VAL A 139 17.85 21.32 6.36
N ARG A 140 18.18 20.05 6.63
CA ARG A 140 19.57 19.55 6.50
C ARG A 140 20.08 19.63 5.06
N ILE A 141 19.21 19.37 4.09
CA ILE A 141 19.53 19.51 2.67
C ILE A 141 19.78 20.99 2.32
N LEU A 142 18.89 21.91 2.76
CA LEU A 142 19.04 23.35 2.49
C LEU A 142 20.31 23.95 3.11
N LEU A 143 20.69 23.50 4.30
CA LEU A 143 21.90 23.93 4.99
C LEU A 143 23.17 23.23 4.49
N GLY A 144 23.05 22.32 3.52
CA GLY A 144 24.19 21.61 2.94
C GLY A 144 24.82 20.53 3.83
N TYR A 145 24.20 20.20 4.97
CA TYR A 145 24.64 19.11 5.84
C TYR A 145 24.37 17.73 5.25
N GLU A 146 23.34 17.61 4.41
CA GLU A 146 23.00 16.37 3.70
C GLU A 146 23.17 16.56 2.19
N LYS A 147 24.20 15.91 1.63
CA LYS A 147 24.45 15.84 0.19
C LYS A 147 23.54 14.79 -0.44
N ALA A 148 22.22 14.97 -0.38
CA ALA A 148 21.28 13.97 -0.89
C ALA A 148 21.41 13.76 -2.41
N TYR A 149 21.94 14.74 -3.16
CA TYR A 149 22.20 14.63 -4.61
C TYR A 149 23.35 15.52 -5.08
N ALA A 150 24.33 15.80 -4.23
CA ALA A 150 25.58 16.42 -4.70
C ALA A 150 26.46 15.29 -5.24
N GLY A 151 26.55 15.22 -6.57
CA GLY A 151 27.82 14.80 -7.18
C GLY A 151 28.94 15.71 -6.69
#